data_AF-A0A1E8F8X9-F1
#
_entry.id   AF-A0A1E8F8X9-F1
#
_cell.length_a   1.000
_cell.length_b   1.000
_cell.length_c   1.000
_cell.angle_alpha   90.00
_cell.angle_beta   90.00
_cell.angle_gamma   90.00
#
_symmetry.space_group_name_H-M   'P 1'
#
loop_
_entity.id
_entity.type
_entity.pdbx_description
1 polymer ?
#
loop_
_entity_poly.entity_id
_entity_poly.type
_entity_poly.pdbx_seq_one_letter_code
_entity_poly.pdbx_strand_id
1 'polypeptide(L)'
;MRLPFTGLPALGLLLLTACSEAQLPTIGRTLGDVPMSRLISFDSQQKCYRFLKSVAFEAPFADGMAYQQSTCLAKDIKVGRKTMEEVSQLHVSLTSDGEYYIVKGGY
;
A
#
# COMPACT_ATOMS: atom_id res chain seq x y z
N MET A 1 70.22 -18.72 13.08
CA MET A 1 69.43 -18.50 11.86
C MET A 1 67.94 -18.54 12.23
N ARG A 2 67.22 -17.47 11.85
CA ARG A 2 65.78 -17.25 11.62
C ARG A 2 64.70 -18.10 12.35
N LEU A 3 63.76 -17.33 12.93
CA LEU A 3 62.51 -17.69 13.63
C LEU A 3 61.58 -18.65 12.87
N PRO A 4 60.77 -19.47 13.55
CA PRO A 4 59.54 -19.99 12.98
C PRO A 4 58.36 -19.05 13.24
N PHE A 5 57.69 -18.80 12.13
CA PHE A 5 56.43 -18.12 11.87
C PHE A 5 55.32 -18.30 12.92
N THR A 6 54.65 -17.18 13.17
CA THR A 6 53.29 -17.05 13.72
C THR A 6 52.25 -17.79 12.89
N GLY A 7 51.34 -18.50 13.55
CA GLY A 7 50.11 -19.06 12.97
C GLY A 7 48.98 -18.96 13.97
N LEU A 8 48.20 -17.88 13.89
CA LEU A 8 46.99 -17.63 14.68
C LEU A 8 45.93 -18.73 14.43
N PRO A 9 45.10 -19.07 15.44
CA PRO A 9 43.97 -19.96 15.26
C PRO A 9 42.89 -19.27 14.42
N ALA A 10 42.57 -19.85 13.26
CA ALA A 10 41.39 -19.50 12.48
C ALA A 10 40.13 -20.04 13.17
N LEU A 11 39.64 -19.33 14.19
CA LEU A 11 38.28 -19.48 14.68
C LEU A 11 37.36 -18.75 13.70
N GLY A 12 36.76 -19.52 12.79
CA GLY A 12 35.77 -19.05 11.84
C GLY A 12 34.62 -18.37 12.56
N LEU A 13 34.43 -17.07 12.29
CA LEU A 13 33.20 -16.36 12.61
C LEU A 13 32.04 -17.11 11.93
N LEU A 14 31.23 -17.81 12.73
CA LEU A 14 29.85 -18.10 12.35
C LEU A 14 29.13 -16.75 12.21
N LEU A 15 29.05 -16.26 10.98
CA LEU A 15 28.06 -15.26 10.58
C LEU A 15 26.68 -15.91 10.77
N LEU A 16 26.12 -15.76 11.97
CA LEU A 16 24.69 -15.86 12.21
C LEU A 16 24.03 -14.81 11.33
N THR A 17 23.71 -15.21 10.10
CA THR A 17 22.76 -14.48 9.28
C THR A 17 21.46 -14.51 10.07
N ALA A 18 21.17 -13.41 10.77
CA ALA A 18 19.85 -13.17 11.29
C ALA A 18 18.92 -13.31 10.09
N CYS A 19 18.19 -14.42 10.02
CA CYS A 19 16.97 -14.49 9.24
C CYS A 19 16.14 -13.34 9.77
N SER A 20 16.14 -12.22 9.04
CA SER A 20 15.12 -11.21 9.24
C SER A 20 13.83 -11.98 8.98
N GLU A 21 13.11 -12.30 10.04
CA GLU A 21 11.74 -12.78 9.92
C GLU A 21 11.07 -11.74 9.02
N ALA A 22 10.82 -12.13 7.76
CA ALA A 22 10.05 -11.33 6.85
C ALA A 22 8.76 -11.08 7.60
N GLN A 23 8.60 -9.84 8.09
CA GLN A 23 7.52 -9.48 8.97
C GLN A 23 6.25 -9.87 8.25
N LEU A 24 5.60 -10.92 8.75
CA LEU A 24 4.39 -11.45 8.15
C LEU A 24 3.47 -10.25 7.89
N PRO A 25 2.97 -10.07 6.66
CA PRO A 25 2.13 -8.92 6.34
C PRO A 25 1.03 -8.87 7.38
N THR A 26 1.03 -7.81 8.18
CA THR A 26 0.12 -7.69 9.31
C THR A 26 -1.26 -7.48 8.71
N ILE A 27 -2.01 -8.57 8.54
CA ILE A 27 -3.41 -8.55 8.10
C ILE A 27 -4.11 -7.46 8.92
N GLY A 28 -4.59 -6.40 8.27
CA GLY A 28 -5.54 -5.52 8.92
C GLY A 28 -5.01 -4.31 9.71
N ARG A 29 -3.84 -3.72 9.43
CA ARG A 29 -3.56 -2.38 10.00
C ARG A 29 -4.47 -1.34 9.34
N THR A 30 -5.58 -1.03 10.01
CA THR A 30 -6.45 0.08 9.62
C THR A 30 -5.79 1.40 9.97
N LEU A 31 -5.66 2.30 8.99
CA LEU A 31 -5.03 3.61 9.10
C LEU A 31 -5.98 4.68 9.66
N GLY A 32 -7.16 4.29 10.14
CA GLY A 32 -8.20 5.18 10.65
C GLY A 32 -8.90 5.96 9.53
N ASP A 33 -9.51 7.09 9.89
CA ASP A 33 -10.16 8.01 8.97
C ASP A 33 -9.13 8.79 8.14
N VAL A 34 -9.10 8.56 6.84
CA VAL A 34 -8.09 9.12 5.93
C VAL A 34 -8.77 9.76 4.72
N PRO A 35 -8.36 10.97 4.29
CA PRO A 35 -8.93 11.60 3.11
C PRO A 35 -8.56 10.82 1.84
N MET A 36 -9.55 10.66 0.95
CA MET A 36 -9.39 9.94 -0.32
C MET A 36 -8.37 10.60 -1.26
N SER A 37 -8.06 11.88 -1.05
CA SER A 37 -7.01 12.62 -1.76
C SER A 37 -5.60 11.99 -1.64
N ARG A 38 -5.36 11.13 -0.64
CA ARG A 38 -4.10 10.37 -0.53
C ARG A 38 -4.01 9.19 -1.49
N LEU A 39 -5.15 8.68 -1.94
CA LEU A 39 -5.25 7.54 -2.86
C LEU A 39 -5.61 7.96 -4.27
N ILE A 40 -6.26 9.11 -4.44
CA ILE A 40 -6.79 9.59 -5.72
C ILE A 40 -6.52 11.08 -5.83
N SER A 41 -6.04 11.53 -6.99
CA SER A 41 -5.82 12.96 -7.28
C SER A 41 -6.42 13.33 -8.62
N PHE A 42 -6.91 14.57 -8.75
CA PHE A 42 -7.43 15.06 -10.02
C PHE A 42 -6.27 15.48 -10.94
N ASP A 43 -6.17 14.81 -12.09
CA ASP A 43 -5.25 15.13 -13.17
C ASP A 43 -5.88 16.22 -14.05
N SER A 44 -5.40 17.46 -13.92
CA SER A 44 -5.94 18.61 -14.62
C SER A 44 -5.64 18.62 -16.12
N GLN A 45 -4.66 17.84 -16.58
CA GLN A 45 -4.31 17.72 -17.99
C GLN A 45 -5.25 16.72 -18.68
N GLN A 46 -5.45 15.56 -18.06
CA GLN A 46 -6.33 14.50 -18.59
C GLN A 46 -7.80 14.65 -18.18
N LYS A 47 -8.10 15.62 -17.31
CA LYS A 47 -9.46 15.90 -16.78
C LYS A 47 -10.10 14.68 -16.11
N CYS A 48 -9.34 13.93 -15.33
CA CYS A 48 -9.79 12.70 -14.67
C CYS A 48 -9.26 12.57 -13.24
N TYR A 49 -9.86 11.68 -12.46
CA TYR A 49 -9.34 11.25 -11.17
C TYR A 49 -8.40 10.06 -11.35
N ARG A 50 -7.13 10.26 -11.01
CA ARG A 50 -6.07 9.25 -11.11
C ARG A 50 -5.81 8.60 -9.76
N PHE A 51 -5.81 7.27 -9.74
CA PHE A 51 -5.42 6.48 -8.57
C PHE A 51 -3.90 6.51 -8.39
N LEU A 52 -3.44 6.93 -7.22
CA LEU A 52 -2.03 6.98 -6.82
C LEU A 52 -1.54 5.65 -6.25
N LYS A 53 -2.47 4.79 -5.83
CA LYS A 53 -2.24 3.44 -5.29
C LYS A 53 -3.28 2.49 -5.88
N SER A 54 -2.97 1.21 -5.92
CA SER A 54 -3.98 0.18 -6.20
C SER A 54 -4.95 0.11 -5.01
N VAL A 55 -6.25 0.15 -5.30
CA VAL A 55 -7.30 0.15 -4.29
C VAL A 55 -8.38 -0.87 -4.61
N ALA A 56 -8.95 -1.47 -3.58
CA ALA A 56 -10.17 -2.26 -3.65
C ALA A 56 -11.21 -1.63 -2.71
N PHE A 57 -12.45 -1.54 -3.14
CA PHE A 57 -13.54 -1.03 -2.34
C PHE A 57 -14.32 -2.19 -1.72
N GLU A 58 -14.53 -2.14 -0.42
CA GLU A 58 -15.29 -3.16 0.31
C GLU A 58 -16.80 -2.86 0.35
N ALA A 59 -17.59 -3.90 0.59
CA ALA A 59 -19.01 -3.77 0.91
C ALA A 59 -19.23 -2.95 2.21
N PRO A 60 -20.34 -2.20 2.34
CA PRO A 60 -21.42 -2.03 1.36
C PRO A 60 -21.18 -0.87 0.38
N PHE A 61 -20.02 -0.23 0.42
CA PHE A 61 -19.76 0.99 -0.35
C PHE A 61 -19.75 0.71 -1.85
N ALA A 62 -18.88 -0.21 -2.28
CA ALA A 62 -18.72 -0.58 -3.69
C ALA A 62 -18.05 -1.96 -3.83
N ASP A 63 -18.76 -2.99 -3.39
CA ASP A 63 -18.27 -4.37 -3.37
C ASP A 63 -17.77 -4.84 -4.74
N GLY A 64 -16.63 -5.54 -4.74
CA GLY A 64 -16.00 -6.09 -5.94
C GLY A 64 -15.36 -5.06 -6.89
N MET A 65 -15.41 -3.76 -6.58
CA MET A 65 -14.78 -2.72 -7.40
C MET A 65 -13.34 -2.50 -6.97
N ALA A 66 -12.38 -2.73 -7.88
CA ALA A 66 -10.96 -2.49 -7.64
C ALA A 66 -10.30 -1.79 -8.83
N TYR A 67 -9.35 -0.93 -8.53
CA TYR A 67 -8.63 -0.13 -9.52
C TYR A 67 -7.13 -0.19 -9.26
N GLN A 68 -6.36 -0.31 -10.32
CA GLN A 68 -4.91 -0.35 -10.24
C GLN A 68 -4.35 1.07 -10.07
N GLN A 69 -3.14 1.14 -9.54
CA GLN A 69 -2.36 2.38 -9.58
C GLN A 69 -2.31 2.92 -11.02
N SER A 70 -2.38 4.24 -11.16
CA SER A 70 -2.42 5.01 -12.41
C SER A 70 -3.71 4.96 -13.23
N THR A 71 -4.67 4.10 -12.87
CA THR A 71 -6.02 4.13 -13.46
C THR A 71 -6.59 5.54 -13.35
N CYS A 72 -7.22 6.01 -14.43
CA CYS A 72 -7.74 7.36 -14.59
C CYS A 72 -9.23 7.25 -14.95
N LEU A 73 -10.09 7.75 -14.08
CA LEU A 73 -11.54 7.69 -14.26
C LEU A 73 -12.11 9.09 -14.43
N ALA A 74 -13.02 9.26 -15.39
CA ALA A 74 -13.70 10.53 -15.57
C ALA A 74 -14.53 10.91 -14.33
N LYS A 75 -14.77 12.21 -14.18
CA LYS A 75 -15.39 12.83 -13.02
C LYS A 75 -16.74 12.21 -12.63
N ASP A 76 -17.53 11.85 -13.62
CA ASP A 76 -18.91 11.37 -13.57
C ASP A 76 -19.04 9.84 -13.46
N ILE A 77 -17.93 9.10 -13.59
CA ILE A 77 -17.90 7.65 -13.37
C ILE A 77 -18.29 7.35 -11.93
N LYS A 78 -19.15 6.34 -11.74
CA LYS A 78 -19.62 5.93 -10.42
C LYS A 78 -18.79 4.80 -9.85
N VAL A 79 -18.47 4.92 -8.56
CA VAL A 79 -17.99 3.85 -7.69
C VAL A 79 -19.06 3.62 -6.64
N GLY A 80 -19.73 2.46 -6.71
CA GLY A 80 -20.95 2.21 -5.95
C GLY A 80 -22.03 3.24 -6.31
N ARG A 81 -22.47 4.03 -5.32
CA ARG A 81 -23.52 5.05 -5.49
C ARG A 81 -23.00 6.47 -5.72
N LYS A 82 -21.69 6.71 -5.61
CA LYS A 82 -21.07 8.04 -5.70
C LYS A 82 -20.25 8.20 -6.97
N THR A 83 -20.23 9.39 -7.52
CA THR A 83 -19.33 9.79 -8.63
C THR A 83 -17.89 9.90 -8.14
N MET A 84 -16.91 9.84 -9.05
CA MET A 84 -15.50 10.00 -8.70
C MET A 84 -15.19 11.36 -8.06
N GLU A 85 -15.91 12.42 -8.43
CA GLU A 85 -15.82 13.70 -7.71
C GLU A 85 -16.21 13.55 -6.25
N GLU A 86 -17.38 12.97 -5.98
CA GLU A 86 -17.85 12.76 -4.62
C GLU A 86 -16.92 11.82 -3.84
N VAL A 87 -16.45 10.74 -4.47
CA VAL A 87 -15.50 9.78 -3.88
C VAL A 87 -14.21 10.48 -3.46
N SER A 88 -13.68 11.37 -4.30
CA SER A 88 -12.42 12.10 -4.03
C SER A 88 -12.49 13.02 -2.81
N GLN A 89 -13.70 13.40 -2.39
CA GLN A 89 -13.96 14.28 -1.26
C GLN A 89 -14.23 13.53 0.05
N LEU A 90 -14.33 12.20 0.02
CA LEU A 90 -14.62 11.40 1.21
C LEU A 90 -13.41 11.24 2.12
N HIS A 91 -13.70 10.99 3.39
CA HIS A 91 -12.77 10.31 4.28
C HIS A 91 -13.21 8.84 4.42
N VAL A 92 -12.23 7.95 4.50
CA VAL A 92 -12.43 6.51 4.42
C VAL A 92 -11.53 5.79 5.40
N SER A 93 -12.00 4.63 5.87
CA SER A 93 -11.16 3.73 6.66
C SER A 93 -10.32 2.87 5.73
N LEU A 94 -9.01 2.97 5.84
CA LEU A 94 -8.08 2.27 4.94
C LEU A 94 -7.39 1.12 5.64
N THR A 95 -7.39 -0.05 5.03
CA THR A 95 -6.57 -1.20 5.44
C THR A 95 -5.56 -1.52 4.32
N SER A 96 -4.38 -2.05 4.65
CA SER A 96 -3.36 -2.43 3.67
C SER A 96 -3.11 -3.94 3.69
N ASP A 97 -3.22 -4.56 2.51
CA ASP A 97 -3.02 -6.00 2.30
C ASP A 97 -1.68 -6.34 1.61
N GLY A 98 -0.75 -5.38 1.59
CA GLY A 98 0.56 -5.52 0.93
C GLY A 98 0.54 -5.22 -0.57
N GLU A 99 -0.49 -5.65 -1.30
CA GLU A 99 -0.62 -5.45 -2.75
C GLU A 99 -1.54 -4.27 -3.13
N TYR A 100 -2.56 -4.01 -2.32
CA TYR A 100 -3.53 -2.93 -2.52
C TYR A 100 -4.03 -2.38 -1.19
N TYR A 101 -4.70 -1.22 -1.26
CA TYR A 101 -5.40 -0.63 -0.14
C TYR A 101 -6.88 -1.02 -0.21
N ILE A 102 -7.40 -1.58 0.87
CA ILE A 102 -8.83 -1.81 1.04
C ILE A 102 -9.46 -0.54 1.60
N VAL A 103 -10.41 0.02 0.86
CA VAL A 103 -11.23 1.16 1.23
C VAL A 103 -12.53 0.64 1.84
N LYS A 104 -12.65 0.77 3.16
CA LYS A 104 -13.91 0.57 3.88
C LYS A 104 -14.63 1.91 3.95
N GLY A 105 -15.92 1.93 3.61
CA GLY A 105 -16.74 3.14 3.78
C GLY A 105 -16.62 3.64 5.22
N GLY A 106 -16.27 4.91 5.40
CA GLY A 106 -16.16 5.52 6.73
C GLY A 106 -17.47 5.34 7.53
N TYR A 107 -17.35 5.39 8.86
CA TYR A 107 -18.46 5.23 9.81
C TYR A 107 -19.58 6.26 9.58
#